data_AF-A0A1U9KGF0-F1
#
_entry.id   AF-A0A1U9KGF0-F1
#
_cell.length_a   1.000
_cell.length_b   1.000
_cell.length_c   1.000
_cell.angle_alpha   90.00
_cell.angle_beta   90.00
_cell.angle_gamma   90.00
#
_symmetry.space_group_name_H-M   'P 1'
#
loop_
_entity.id
_entity.type
_entity.pdbx_description
1 polymer ?
#
loop_
_entity_poly.entity_id
_entity_poly.type
_entity_poly.pdbx_seq_one_letter_code
_entity_poly.pdbx_strand_id
1 'polypeptide(L)'
;MMQRDETLLLEAWFRYYGYLFGFENLCVFDNNSTDPSVIETLKTYERAGVDIHWGHNRPEDFLGRNEHFKNIIRHWDSGGHYDFALPVDCDEFLAVFTENGLSCSRKSIHAQFDALLADKQAFEIQSMLLNVPSRPGYFRPEPHIRTFLAADTLDNMDFGFQACSSRISHGRRGTDFTLVHMHNKPFSHLLQHTHHKLEKAVPLDNPKILAGYHGPETRLIRYLDMTEEDYLGQFDKGVFLRFEGLSDLMPALGIRAPLLVAETSDATGTVADVNFINVSKGRIIQTTSFSPSTYLRLNPDVGAANIPPLRHYIMHGRDEGRPIAEESPPETSSQTTLPGIAPSLTLPPQKLARSRKTSSMGQERRARKKAATA
;
A
#
# COMPACT_ATOMS: atom_id res chain seq x y z
N MET A 1 10.24 18.22 -3.55
CA MET A 1 8.91 18.19 -2.88
C MET A 1 8.55 19.61 -2.41
N MET A 2 7.27 19.96 -2.28
CA MET A 2 6.83 21.22 -1.64
C MET A 2 5.79 20.88 -0.58
N GLN A 3 5.93 21.45 0.62
CA GLN A 3 5.03 21.15 1.74
C GLN A 3 4.75 22.40 2.58
N ARG A 4 3.69 22.31 3.38
CA ARG A 4 3.38 23.26 4.45
C ARG A 4 2.72 22.51 5.59
N ASP A 5 3.25 22.67 6.79
CA ASP A 5 2.68 22.14 8.04
C ASP A 5 2.34 20.63 7.97
N GLU A 6 3.15 19.83 7.27
CA GLU A 6 2.93 18.38 7.19
C GLU A 6 3.44 17.66 8.44
N THR A 7 2.58 17.54 9.45
CA THR A 7 2.91 16.96 10.76
C THR A 7 2.93 15.43 10.77
N LEU A 8 2.28 14.76 9.82
CA LEU A 8 2.11 13.31 9.86
C LEU A 8 3.22 12.55 9.14
N LEU A 9 3.65 13.06 7.98
CA LEU A 9 4.42 12.28 7.02
C LEU A 9 5.80 12.86 6.69
N LEU A 10 6.10 14.09 7.11
CA LEU A 10 7.33 14.78 6.71
C LEU A 10 8.60 14.02 7.13
N GLU A 11 8.68 13.58 8.38
CA GLU A 11 9.83 12.81 8.85
C GLU A 11 9.94 11.46 8.11
N ALA A 12 8.81 10.77 7.90
CA ALA A 12 8.79 9.52 7.16
C ALA A 12 9.26 9.69 5.71
N TRP A 13 8.84 10.77 5.07
CA TRP A 13 9.27 11.14 3.73
C TRP A 13 10.78 11.35 3.68
N PHE A 14 11.34 12.15 4.60
CA PHE A 14 12.79 12.37 4.65
C PHE A 14 13.56 11.07 4.84
N ARG A 15 13.18 10.24 5.82
CA ARG A 15 13.88 8.99 6.10
C ARG A 15 13.77 8.00 4.95
N TYR A 16 12.62 7.92 4.30
CA TYR A 16 12.40 7.03 3.17
C TYR A 16 13.24 7.44 1.95
N TYR A 17 13.11 8.68 1.49
CA TYR A 17 13.84 9.14 0.32
C TYR A 17 15.33 9.33 0.60
N GLY A 18 15.72 9.65 1.84
CA GLY A 18 17.12 9.67 2.27
C GLY A 18 17.74 8.28 2.30
N TYR A 19 16.99 7.26 2.74
CA TYR A 19 17.42 5.86 2.61
C TYR A 19 17.61 5.44 1.15
N LEU A 20 16.70 5.85 0.26
CA LEU A 20 16.78 5.51 -1.16
C LEU A 20 17.93 6.23 -1.86
N PHE A 21 18.06 7.54 -1.68
CA PHE A 21 18.89 8.38 -2.57
C PHE A 21 20.00 9.17 -1.86
N GLY A 22 20.06 9.17 -0.53
CA GLY A 22 20.92 10.09 0.23
C GLY A 22 20.23 11.43 0.50
N PHE A 23 20.49 12.04 1.66
CA PHE A 23 19.83 13.29 2.06
C PHE A 23 20.26 14.48 1.19
N GLU A 24 21.52 14.47 0.74
CA GLU A 24 22.13 15.46 -0.14
C GLU A 24 21.46 15.56 -1.53
N ASN A 25 20.66 14.55 -1.90
CA ASN A 25 19.94 14.51 -3.17
C ASN A 25 18.46 14.88 -3.01
N LEU A 26 18.04 15.36 -1.83
CA LEU A 26 16.67 15.77 -1.56
C LEU A 26 16.56 17.30 -1.58
N CYS A 27 15.55 17.79 -2.29
CA CYS A 27 15.20 19.21 -2.35
C CYS A 27 13.76 19.42 -1.88
N VAL A 28 13.57 20.31 -0.91
CA VAL A 28 12.26 20.64 -0.33
C VAL A 28 12.03 22.14 -0.32
N PHE A 29 10.88 22.54 -0.86
CA PHE A 29 10.35 23.89 -0.72
C PHE A 29 9.41 23.94 0.48
N ASP A 30 9.77 24.72 1.51
CA ASP A 30 8.85 25.01 2.61
C ASP A 30 7.94 26.18 2.21
N ASN A 31 6.63 25.95 2.15
CA ASN A 31 5.65 26.95 1.79
C ASN A 31 5.04 27.62 3.03
N ASN A 32 5.91 28.21 3.85
CA ASN A 32 5.56 28.95 5.07
C ASN A 32 4.94 28.07 6.16
N SER A 33 5.66 27.01 6.56
CA SER A 33 5.26 26.24 7.74
C SER A 33 5.34 27.09 9.00
N THR A 34 4.34 26.95 9.86
CA THR A 34 4.21 27.64 11.14
C THR A 34 4.19 26.66 12.32
N ASP A 35 3.96 25.37 12.06
CA ASP A 35 4.02 24.34 13.08
C ASP A 35 5.46 24.16 13.61
N PRO A 36 5.70 24.29 14.93
CA PRO A 36 7.04 24.19 15.49
C PRO A 36 7.72 22.83 15.27
N SER A 37 6.94 21.73 15.25
CA SER A 37 7.49 20.39 15.05
C SER A 37 7.93 20.18 13.61
N VAL A 38 7.21 20.76 12.65
CA VAL A 38 7.57 20.76 11.23
C VAL A 38 8.84 21.58 11.00
N ILE A 39 8.91 22.78 11.58
CA ILE A 39 10.12 23.63 11.48
C ILE A 39 11.35 22.93 12.05
N GLU A 40 11.25 22.27 13.21
CA GLU A 40 12.38 21.54 13.79
C GLU A 40 12.77 20.31 12.95
N THR A 41 11.79 19.63 12.37
CA THR A 41 12.04 18.51 11.44
C THR A 41 12.81 18.99 10.22
N LEU A 42 12.36 20.07 9.55
CA LEU A 42 13.06 20.66 8.40
C LEU A 42 14.50 21.03 8.74
N LYS A 43 14.74 21.75 9.85
CA LYS A 43 16.09 22.12 10.32
C LYS A 43 16.96 20.90 10.62
N THR A 44 16.37 19.83 11.14
CA THR A 44 17.09 18.59 11.41
C THR A 44 17.61 17.96 10.12
N TYR A 45 16.78 17.88 9.09
CA TYR A 45 17.19 17.28 7.82
C TYR A 45 18.02 18.23 6.94
N GLU A 46 17.86 19.54 7.07
CA GLU A 46 18.78 20.53 6.50
C GLU A 46 20.20 20.32 7.03
N ARG A 47 20.36 20.16 8.35
CA ARG A 47 21.66 19.80 8.98
C ARG A 47 22.19 18.45 8.52
N ALA A 48 21.32 17.53 8.09
CA ALA A 48 21.70 16.22 7.56
C ALA A 48 22.09 16.26 6.08
N GLY A 49 21.92 17.39 5.40
CA GLY A 49 22.34 17.61 4.01
C GLY A 49 21.21 17.87 3.01
N VAL A 50 19.94 17.83 3.43
CA VAL A 50 18.81 18.16 2.55
C VAL A 50 18.85 19.63 2.15
N ASP A 51 18.61 19.93 0.88
CA ASP A 51 18.45 21.29 0.37
C ASP A 51 17.03 21.82 0.69
N ILE A 52 16.92 22.73 1.68
CA ILE A 52 15.66 23.33 2.10
C ILE A 52 15.55 24.78 1.61
N HIS A 53 14.50 25.06 0.84
CA HIS A 53 14.17 26.38 0.32
C HIS A 53 13.09 27.03 1.18
N TRP A 54 13.49 27.89 2.11
CA TRP A 54 12.61 28.60 3.05
C TRP A 54 11.92 29.86 2.48
N GLY A 55 12.35 30.31 1.30
CA GLY A 55 11.97 31.63 0.74
C GLY A 55 10.58 31.70 0.09
N HIS A 56 9.87 30.59 -0.05
CA HIS A 56 8.65 30.49 -0.86
C HIS A 56 7.39 30.62 -0.01
N ASN A 57 7.20 31.77 0.61
CA ASN A 57 6.21 31.95 1.68
C ASN A 57 4.88 32.60 1.26
N ARG A 58 4.67 32.84 -0.04
CA ARG A 58 3.47 33.50 -0.55
C ARG A 58 2.47 32.50 -1.14
N PRO A 59 1.16 32.82 -1.16
CA PRO A 59 0.16 31.98 -1.84
C PRO A 59 0.49 31.73 -3.33
N GLU A 60 1.08 32.71 -4.00
CA GLU A 60 1.47 32.61 -5.41
C GLU A 60 2.61 31.60 -5.62
N ASP A 61 3.45 31.35 -4.61
CA ASP A 61 4.51 30.35 -4.71
C ASP A 61 3.93 28.94 -4.82
N PHE A 62 2.82 28.66 -4.14
CA PHE A 62 2.13 27.40 -4.29
C PHE A 62 1.48 27.30 -5.67
N LEU A 63 0.77 28.35 -6.11
CA LEU A 63 0.11 28.38 -7.43
C LEU A 63 1.11 28.27 -8.59
N GLY A 64 2.32 28.79 -8.41
CA GLY A 64 3.45 28.70 -9.35
C GLY A 64 4.46 27.62 -9.04
N ARG A 65 4.12 26.61 -8.21
CA ARG A 65 5.10 25.61 -7.72
C ARG A 65 5.86 24.90 -8.84
N ASN A 66 5.24 24.66 -9.98
CA ASN A 66 5.90 24.04 -11.13
C ASN A 66 7.05 24.90 -11.67
N GLU A 67 6.95 26.23 -11.64
CA GLU A 67 8.05 27.10 -12.07
C GLU A 67 9.21 27.06 -11.08
N HIS A 68 8.94 26.97 -9.77
CA HIS A 68 10.00 26.75 -8.76
C HIS A 68 10.75 25.43 -9.00
N PHE A 69 10.01 24.35 -9.33
CA PHE A 69 10.60 23.06 -9.66
C PHE A 69 11.40 23.13 -10.98
N LYS A 70 10.90 23.83 -12.00
CA LYS A 70 11.66 24.05 -13.25
C LYS A 70 12.95 24.82 -12.98
N ASN A 71 12.92 25.83 -12.13
CA ASN A 71 14.09 26.65 -11.83
C ASN A 71 15.18 25.84 -11.12
N ILE A 72 14.82 24.99 -10.16
CA ILE A 72 15.82 24.13 -9.50
C ILE A 72 16.39 23.08 -10.46
N ILE A 73 15.57 22.49 -11.33
CA ILE A 73 16.04 21.53 -12.32
C ILE A 73 16.98 22.20 -13.33
N ARG A 74 16.64 23.41 -13.82
CA ARG A 74 17.54 24.19 -14.69
C ARG A 74 18.86 24.55 -13.99
N HIS A 75 18.80 24.80 -12.68
CA HIS A 75 20.02 25.02 -11.90
C HIS A 75 20.86 23.73 -11.87
N TRP A 76 20.27 22.56 -11.63
CA TRP A 76 20.98 21.29 -11.70
C TRP A 76 21.53 20.97 -13.08
N ASP A 77 20.79 21.26 -14.17
CA ASP A 77 21.26 21.12 -15.55
C ASP A 77 22.53 21.95 -15.81
N SER A 78 22.67 23.10 -15.16
CA SER A 78 23.89 23.92 -15.27
C SER A 78 25.08 23.39 -14.47
N GLY A 79 24.82 22.54 -13.47
CA GLY A 79 25.83 21.98 -12.56
C GLY A 79 26.30 20.56 -12.91
N GLY A 80 25.49 19.77 -13.62
CA GLY A 80 25.88 18.45 -14.16
C GLY A 80 25.96 17.31 -13.13
N HIS A 81 25.13 17.32 -12.08
CA HIS A 81 25.26 16.38 -10.94
C HIS A 81 23.94 15.72 -10.52
N TYR A 82 23.23 15.07 -11.44
CA TYR A 82 22.10 14.18 -11.12
C TYR A 82 21.74 13.29 -12.32
N ASP A 83 21.00 12.21 -12.10
CA ASP A 83 20.53 11.31 -13.17
C ASP A 83 19.06 11.55 -13.56
N PHE A 84 18.22 11.81 -12.56
CA PHE A 84 16.77 12.00 -12.73
C PHE A 84 16.23 13.10 -11.81
N ALA A 85 15.30 13.91 -12.33
CA ALA A 85 14.50 14.85 -11.54
C ALA A 85 13.12 14.23 -11.27
N LEU A 86 12.90 13.77 -10.04
CA LEU A 86 11.67 13.11 -9.59
C LEU A 86 10.85 14.03 -8.64
N PRO A 87 9.81 14.71 -9.14
CA PRO A 87 8.87 15.41 -8.28
C PRO A 87 7.95 14.42 -7.56
N VAL A 88 7.89 14.50 -6.24
CA VAL A 88 6.99 13.72 -5.38
C VAL A 88 6.37 14.62 -4.32
N ASP A 89 5.12 14.36 -3.97
CA ASP A 89 4.45 15.01 -2.84
C ASP A 89 4.82 14.33 -1.50
N CYS A 90 4.57 15.01 -0.38
CA CYS A 90 5.02 14.55 0.94
C CYS A 90 4.28 13.28 1.42
N ASP A 91 3.12 12.98 0.84
CA ASP A 91 2.30 11.80 1.12
C ASP A 91 2.52 10.65 0.11
N GLU A 92 3.50 10.75 -0.78
CA GLU A 92 3.79 9.77 -1.83
C GLU A 92 5.12 9.05 -1.59
N PHE A 93 5.09 7.71 -1.53
CA PHE A 93 6.25 6.84 -1.35
C PHE A 93 6.47 5.95 -2.57
N LEU A 94 7.63 6.08 -3.23
CA LEU A 94 7.96 5.33 -4.44
C LEU A 94 8.04 3.81 -4.20
N ALA A 95 7.39 3.01 -5.02
CA ALA A 95 7.52 1.56 -5.05
C ALA A 95 7.68 1.09 -6.50
N VAL A 96 8.05 -0.18 -6.70
CA VAL A 96 8.28 -0.74 -8.04
C VAL A 96 7.68 -2.13 -8.18
N PHE A 97 6.95 -2.34 -9.28
CA PHE A 97 6.53 -3.66 -9.71
C PHE A 97 7.72 -4.43 -10.26
N THR A 98 7.87 -5.66 -9.84
CA THR A 98 8.95 -6.57 -10.25
C THR A 98 8.33 -7.85 -10.81
N GLU A 99 9.16 -8.69 -11.43
CA GLU A 99 8.76 -10.05 -11.82
C GLU A 99 8.18 -10.87 -10.65
N ASN A 100 8.58 -10.55 -9.41
CA ASN A 100 8.19 -11.27 -8.19
C ASN A 100 7.06 -10.59 -7.39
N GLY A 101 6.50 -9.47 -7.85
CA GLY A 101 5.43 -8.75 -7.14
C GLY A 101 5.72 -7.25 -7.00
N LEU A 102 5.64 -6.71 -5.79
CA LEU A 102 5.81 -5.28 -5.49
C LEU A 102 6.94 -5.09 -4.46
N SER A 103 7.75 -4.04 -4.61
CA SER A 103 8.88 -3.79 -3.71
C SER A 103 9.07 -2.31 -3.38
N CYS A 104 9.44 -2.03 -2.13
CA CYS A 104 9.95 -0.72 -1.67
C CYS A 104 11.45 -0.77 -1.35
N SER A 105 12.15 -1.86 -1.73
CA SER A 105 13.57 -1.99 -1.41
C SER A 105 14.41 -1.03 -2.26
N ARG A 106 15.47 -0.48 -1.66
CA ARG A 106 16.43 0.36 -2.39
C ARG A 106 17.00 -0.36 -3.60
N LYS A 107 17.33 -1.66 -3.47
CA LYS A 107 17.89 -2.46 -4.55
C LYS A 107 16.96 -2.51 -5.77
N SER A 108 15.68 -2.83 -5.58
CA SER A 108 14.73 -2.94 -6.69
C SER A 108 14.44 -1.58 -7.33
N ILE A 109 14.31 -0.53 -6.52
CA ILE A 109 14.08 0.83 -7.01
C ILE A 109 15.27 1.33 -7.83
N HIS A 110 16.50 1.13 -7.35
CA HIS A 110 17.72 1.53 -8.06
C HIS A 110 17.89 0.75 -9.36
N ALA A 111 17.66 -0.56 -9.36
CA ALA A 111 17.72 -1.37 -10.59
C ALA A 111 16.76 -0.86 -11.68
N GLN A 112 15.58 -0.35 -11.29
CA GLN A 112 14.65 0.25 -12.23
C GLN A 112 15.16 1.59 -12.77
N PHE A 113 15.78 2.44 -11.93
CA PHE A 113 16.41 3.67 -12.43
C PHE A 113 17.61 3.38 -13.34
N ASP A 114 18.44 2.39 -13.00
CA ASP A 114 19.59 1.98 -13.81
C ASP A 114 19.16 1.58 -15.24
N ALA A 115 18.02 0.88 -15.36
CA ALA A 115 17.45 0.49 -16.65
C ALA A 115 16.94 1.68 -17.51
N LEU A 116 16.85 2.88 -16.94
CA LEU A 116 16.38 4.10 -17.60
C LEU A 116 17.51 5.09 -17.94
N LEU A 117 18.74 4.89 -17.45
CA LEU A 117 19.84 5.88 -17.54
C LEU A 117 20.15 6.35 -18.97
N ALA A 118 20.07 5.44 -19.94
CA ALA A 118 20.35 5.75 -21.36
C ALA A 118 19.18 6.44 -22.07
N ASP A 119 17.98 6.41 -21.47
CA ASP A 119 16.78 6.95 -22.07
C ASP A 119 16.62 8.43 -21.71
N LYS A 120 16.26 9.24 -22.71
CA LYS A 120 16.10 10.69 -22.58
C LYS A 120 14.67 11.15 -22.86
N GLN A 121 13.71 10.24 -22.93
CA GLN A 121 12.29 10.57 -22.90
C GLN A 121 11.88 11.07 -21.50
N ALA A 122 10.70 11.68 -21.39
CA ALA A 122 10.05 11.82 -20.09
C ALA A 122 9.47 10.46 -19.65
N PHE A 123 9.46 10.19 -18.34
CA PHE A 123 9.02 8.91 -17.80
C PHE A 123 7.67 9.04 -17.10
N GLU A 124 6.86 7.99 -17.13
CA GLU A 124 5.55 7.92 -16.49
C GLU A 124 5.49 6.85 -15.41
N ILE A 125 5.04 7.25 -14.23
CA ILE A 125 4.51 6.39 -13.18
C ILE A 125 3.00 6.35 -13.41
N GLN A 126 2.44 5.18 -13.77
CA GLN A 126 1.09 5.07 -14.34
C GLN A 126 0.03 4.57 -13.34
N SER A 127 0.43 4.34 -12.10
CA SER A 127 -0.48 3.94 -11.03
C SER A 127 -0.07 4.50 -9.68
N MET A 128 -1.03 4.52 -8.77
CA MET A 128 -0.80 4.72 -7.34
C MET A 128 -1.62 3.71 -6.52
N LEU A 129 -1.21 3.55 -5.27
CA LEU A 129 -1.78 2.67 -4.27
C LEU A 129 -2.31 3.55 -3.13
N LEU A 130 -3.60 3.90 -3.18
CA LEU A 130 -4.24 4.75 -2.19
C LEU A 130 -4.40 3.99 -0.87
N ASN A 131 -3.89 4.53 0.24
CA ASN A 131 -3.96 3.88 1.54
C ASN A 131 -5.41 3.74 2.06
N VAL A 132 -5.62 2.77 2.95
CA VAL A 132 -6.84 2.64 3.75
C VAL A 132 -6.55 3.15 5.17
N PRO A 133 -7.22 4.21 5.68
CA PRO A 133 -6.88 4.91 6.94
C PRO A 133 -6.65 4.04 8.17
N SER A 134 -7.45 2.97 8.31
CA SER A 134 -7.48 2.10 9.48
C SER A 134 -6.86 0.72 9.22
N ARG A 135 -6.23 0.53 8.05
CA ARG A 135 -5.62 -0.75 7.66
C ARG A 135 -4.25 -0.50 7.01
N PRO A 136 -3.19 -0.25 7.81
CA PRO A 136 -1.83 -0.12 7.29
C PRO A 136 -1.45 -1.33 6.42
N GLY A 137 -0.79 -1.08 5.29
CA GLY A 137 -0.47 -2.11 4.30
C GLY A 137 -1.63 -2.50 3.37
N TYR A 138 -2.81 -1.89 3.50
CA TYR A 138 -3.92 -2.09 2.56
C TYR A 138 -4.06 -0.89 1.65
N PHE A 139 -4.23 -1.16 0.37
CA PHE A 139 -4.27 -0.15 -0.67
C PHE A 139 -5.37 -0.42 -1.68
N ARG A 140 -5.91 0.66 -2.24
CA ARG A 140 -6.72 0.61 -3.46
C ARG A 140 -5.87 1.07 -4.63
N PRO A 141 -5.53 0.18 -5.58
CA PRO A 141 -4.83 0.59 -6.79
C PRO A 141 -5.72 1.51 -7.65
N GLU A 142 -5.15 2.59 -8.15
CA GLU A 142 -5.83 3.54 -9.02
C GLU A 142 -4.91 3.91 -10.21
N PRO A 143 -5.44 4.00 -11.44
CA PRO A 143 -4.73 4.61 -12.54
C PRO A 143 -4.43 6.08 -12.21
N HIS A 144 -3.16 6.46 -12.29
CA HIS A 144 -2.76 7.84 -12.08
C HIS A 144 -1.42 8.09 -12.75
N ILE A 145 -1.26 9.25 -13.40
CA ILE A 145 -0.01 9.59 -14.07
C ILE A 145 0.75 10.61 -13.24
N ARG A 146 1.95 10.23 -12.79
CA ARG A 146 3.03 11.17 -12.44
C ARG A 146 4.14 11.04 -13.47
N THR A 147 4.87 12.11 -13.69
CA THR A 147 5.97 12.17 -14.62
C THR A 147 7.25 12.65 -13.96
N PHE A 148 8.37 12.13 -14.45
CA PHE A 148 9.71 12.56 -14.05
C PHE A 148 10.64 12.60 -15.27
N LEU A 149 11.80 13.21 -15.11
CA LEU A 149 12.69 13.55 -16.23
C LEU A 149 14.08 12.98 -16.03
N ALA A 150 14.73 12.56 -17.11
CA ALA A 150 16.19 12.35 -17.12
C ALA A 150 16.92 13.69 -17.00
N ALA A 151 18.16 13.65 -16.51
CA ALA A 151 19.00 14.82 -16.44
C ALA A 151 19.19 15.51 -17.79
N ASP A 152 19.23 16.84 -17.76
CA ASP A 152 19.40 17.74 -18.91
C ASP A 152 18.25 17.70 -19.94
N THR A 153 17.09 17.16 -19.58
CA THR A 153 15.99 16.99 -20.55
C THR A 153 14.82 17.94 -20.38
N LEU A 154 14.74 18.73 -19.30
CA LEU A 154 13.55 19.55 -19.03
C LEU A 154 13.18 20.48 -20.21
N ASP A 155 11.97 20.29 -20.73
CA ASP A 155 11.29 21.21 -21.66
C ASP A 155 10.13 21.89 -20.95
N ASN A 156 9.10 21.12 -20.60
CA ASN A 156 7.94 21.57 -19.85
C ASN A 156 7.67 20.68 -18.62
N MET A 157 6.97 21.28 -17.66
CA MET A 157 6.47 20.65 -16.43
C MET A 157 5.19 21.37 -16.00
N ASP A 158 4.10 20.62 -15.87
CA ASP A 158 2.80 21.12 -15.44
C ASP A 158 2.70 21.20 -13.91
N PHE A 159 1.67 21.89 -13.43
CA PHE A 159 1.39 22.06 -12.00
C PHE A 159 1.28 20.74 -11.23
N GLY A 160 0.64 19.73 -11.83
CA GLY A 160 0.40 18.43 -11.21
C GLY A 160 1.47 17.40 -11.50
N PHE A 161 2.57 17.76 -12.17
CA PHE A 161 3.62 16.84 -12.59
C PHE A 161 3.09 15.62 -13.39
N GLN A 162 1.99 15.77 -14.14
CA GLN A 162 1.37 14.69 -14.92
C GLN A 162 1.81 14.70 -16.39
N ALA A 163 2.44 15.79 -16.84
CA ALA A 163 2.72 16.08 -18.23
C ALA A 163 4.07 16.81 -18.40
N CYS A 164 5.13 16.28 -17.80
CA CYS A 164 6.48 16.70 -18.14
C CYS A 164 6.87 16.26 -19.57
N SER A 165 7.68 17.07 -20.25
CA SER A 165 8.23 16.77 -21.57
C SER A 165 9.76 16.89 -21.58
N SER A 166 10.37 16.10 -22.46
CA SER A 166 11.81 16.18 -22.75
C SER A 166 12.07 17.02 -24.00
N ARG A 167 13.07 17.91 -23.93
CA ARG A 167 13.58 18.68 -25.07
C ARG A 167 14.51 17.86 -25.98
N ILE A 168 14.95 16.70 -25.52
CA ILE A 168 15.95 15.85 -26.20
C ILE A 168 15.28 14.72 -26.98
N SER A 169 14.34 14.01 -26.36
CA SER A 169 13.63 12.89 -26.98
C SER A 169 12.13 13.02 -26.76
N HIS A 170 11.38 13.11 -27.86
CA HIS A 170 9.93 13.25 -27.80
C HIS A 170 9.24 11.95 -27.33
N GLY A 171 8.03 12.12 -26.78
CA GLY A 171 7.24 11.02 -26.23
C GLY A 171 7.49 10.77 -24.75
N ARG A 172 6.75 9.81 -24.20
CA ARG A 172 6.82 9.40 -22.81
C ARG A 172 6.96 7.89 -22.71
N ARG A 173 7.78 7.43 -21.76
CA ARG A 173 8.01 6.01 -21.48
C ARG A 173 7.35 5.63 -20.16
N GLY A 174 6.44 4.66 -20.23
CA GLY A 174 5.90 4.01 -19.03
C GLY A 174 6.99 3.29 -18.25
N THR A 175 6.89 3.34 -16.92
CA THR A 175 7.80 2.65 -16.00
C THR A 175 7.05 1.61 -15.17
N ASP A 176 7.81 0.77 -14.48
CA ASP A 176 7.26 -0.19 -13.52
C ASP A 176 7.14 0.41 -12.11
N PHE A 177 7.42 1.70 -11.94
CA PHE A 177 7.18 2.39 -10.69
C PHE A 177 5.67 2.53 -10.43
N THR A 178 5.34 2.64 -9.15
CA THR A 178 4.04 3.06 -8.62
C THR A 178 4.28 3.91 -7.38
N LEU A 179 3.28 4.67 -6.94
CA LEU A 179 3.36 5.43 -5.69
C LEU A 179 2.43 4.83 -4.64
N VAL A 180 2.94 4.54 -3.45
CA VAL A 180 2.10 4.36 -2.27
C VAL A 180 1.67 5.74 -1.80
N HIS A 181 0.39 6.04 -1.92
CA HIS A 181 -0.14 7.38 -1.67
C HIS A 181 -0.96 7.39 -0.38
N MET A 182 -0.42 8.04 0.64
CA MET A 182 -1.00 8.19 1.97
C MET A 182 -2.02 9.33 2.02
N HIS A 183 -2.91 9.34 1.03
CA HIS A 183 -3.91 10.38 0.81
C HIS A 183 -4.95 10.46 1.93
N ASN A 184 -5.39 9.30 2.42
CA ASN A 184 -6.47 9.18 3.37
C ASN A 184 -5.91 9.24 4.79
N LYS A 185 -5.90 10.46 5.35
CA LYS A 185 -5.42 10.77 6.70
C LYS A 185 -6.42 10.30 7.78
N PRO A 186 -6.00 10.20 9.06
CA PRO A 186 -6.94 10.06 10.18
C PRO A 186 -8.02 11.14 10.11
N PHE A 187 -9.26 10.80 10.46
CA PHE A 187 -10.41 11.66 10.20
C PHE A 187 -10.29 13.05 10.83
N SER A 188 -9.77 13.12 12.06
CA SER A 188 -9.49 14.38 12.75
C SER A 188 -8.54 15.30 11.97
N HIS A 189 -7.49 14.75 11.37
CA HIS A 189 -6.52 15.51 10.58
C HIS A 189 -7.11 15.93 9.22
N LEU A 190 -7.92 15.06 8.61
CA LEU A 190 -8.66 15.39 7.38
C LEU A 190 -9.61 16.56 7.61
N LEU A 191 -10.35 16.57 8.72
CA LEU A 191 -11.24 17.67 9.10
C LEU A 191 -10.46 18.96 9.36
N GLN A 192 -9.40 18.90 10.17
CA GLN A 192 -8.57 20.08 10.47
C GLN A 192 -8.02 20.71 9.18
N HIS A 193 -7.49 19.89 8.26
CA HIS A 193 -7.01 20.35 6.96
C HIS A 193 -8.13 20.94 6.09
N THR A 194 -9.31 20.32 6.12
CA THR A 194 -10.50 20.79 5.40
C THR A 194 -10.91 22.17 5.88
N HIS A 195 -11.04 22.36 7.21
CA HIS A 195 -11.34 23.66 7.81
C HIS A 195 -10.30 24.71 7.42
N HIS A 196 -9.02 24.43 7.60
CA HIS A 196 -7.95 25.39 7.32
C HIS A 196 -7.92 25.85 5.85
N LYS A 197 -8.25 24.97 4.91
CA LYS A 197 -8.35 25.32 3.49
C LYS A 197 -9.62 26.10 3.18
N LEU A 198 -10.77 25.64 3.67
CA LEU A 198 -12.05 26.25 3.34
C LEU A 198 -12.23 27.63 3.99
N GLU A 199 -11.77 27.85 5.24
CA GLU A 199 -11.90 29.15 5.92
C GLU A 199 -11.22 30.30 5.17
N LYS A 200 -10.19 29.99 4.37
CA LYS A 200 -9.51 30.97 3.50
C LYS A 200 -10.26 31.25 2.20
N ALA A 201 -11.12 30.33 1.78
CA ALA A 201 -11.76 30.32 0.47
C ALA A 201 -13.25 30.70 0.52
N VAL A 202 -13.97 30.29 1.57
CA VAL A 202 -15.42 30.47 1.73
C VAL A 202 -15.80 30.53 3.22
N PRO A 203 -16.70 31.47 3.64
CA PRO A 203 -17.21 31.51 5.00
C PRO A 203 -17.93 30.21 5.37
N LEU A 204 -17.48 29.57 6.45
CA LEU A 204 -18.00 28.27 6.89
C LEU A 204 -19.31 28.33 7.68
N ASP A 205 -19.66 29.52 8.19
CA ASP A 205 -20.83 29.76 9.04
C ASP A 205 -22.13 29.96 8.25
N ASN A 206 -22.07 29.97 6.92
CA ASN A 206 -23.23 30.18 6.05
C ASN A 206 -23.48 28.99 5.10
N PRO A 207 -24.37 28.06 5.47
CA PRO A 207 -24.68 26.87 4.66
C PRO A 207 -25.14 27.18 3.23
N LYS A 208 -25.80 28.32 2.99
CA LYS A 208 -26.25 28.70 1.63
C LYS A 208 -25.09 29.12 0.74
N ILE A 209 -24.10 29.82 1.30
CA ILE A 209 -22.90 30.23 0.56
C ILE A 209 -22.03 29.01 0.27
N LEU A 210 -21.84 28.14 1.27
CA LEU A 210 -21.13 26.86 1.11
C LEU A 210 -21.75 25.99 0.01
N ALA A 211 -23.07 25.80 0.03
CA ALA A 211 -23.76 24.98 -0.97
C ALA A 211 -23.63 25.53 -2.41
N GLY A 212 -23.43 26.84 -2.57
CA GLY A 212 -23.23 27.49 -3.87
C GLY A 212 -21.76 27.66 -4.27
N TYR A 213 -20.81 27.13 -3.51
CA TYR A 213 -19.38 27.31 -3.78
C TYR A 213 -18.87 26.35 -4.86
N HIS A 214 -18.23 26.91 -5.90
CA HIS A 214 -17.72 26.17 -7.07
C HIS A 214 -16.21 26.32 -7.30
N GLY A 215 -15.44 26.65 -6.25
CA GLY A 215 -13.99 26.78 -6.37
C GLY A 215 -13.23 25.45 -6.24
N PRO A 216 -11.89 25.48 -6.31
CA PRO A 216 -11.04 24.28 -6.25
C PRO A 216 -11.26 23.41 -4.99
N GLU A 217 -11.65 24.04 -3.88
CA GLU A 217 -11.89 23.42 -2.59
C GLU A 217 -13.28 22.77 -2.47
N THR A 218 -14.18 22.87 -3.46
CA THR A 218 -15.55 22.33 -3.38
C THR A 218 -15.59 20.86 -2.96
N ARG A 219 -14.60 20.06 -3.36
CA ARG A 219 -14.48 18.65 -2.97
C ARG A 219 -14.29 18.42 -1.46
N LEU A 220 -13.81 19.43 -0.73
CA LEU A 220 -13.57 19.35 0.72
C LEU A 220 -14.86 19.59 1.51
N ILE A 221 -15.83 20.31 0.96
CA ILE A 221 -17.10 20.65 1.64
C ILE A 221 -17.83 19.40 2.13
N ARG A 222 -17.78 18.31 1.36
CA ARG A 222 -18.41 17.03 1.73
C ARG A 222 -17.97 16.47 3.08
N TYR A 223 -16.77 16.84 3.55
CA TYR A 223 -16.25 16.32 4.81
C TYR A 223 -16.80 17.06 6.04
N LEU A 224 -17.33 18.28 5.88
CA LEU A 224 -17.85 19.08 7.00
C LEU A 224 -19.05 18.42 7.69
N ASP A 225 -19.86 17.69 6.93
CA ASP A 225 -21.07 17.01 7.42
C ASP A 225 -20.86 15.50 7.67
N MET A 226 -19.65 14.98 7.47
CA MET A 226 -19.34 13.56 7.70
C MET A 226 -19.04 13.28 9.17
N THR A 227 -19.46 12.12 9.66
CA THR A 227 -18.89 11.52 10.88
C THR A 227 -17.65 10.68 10.55
N GLU A 228 -16.87 10.32 11.57
CA GLU A 228 -15.76 9.37 11.38
C GLU A 228 -16.26 8.01 10.87
N GLU A 229 -17.44 7.58 11.32
CA GLU A 229 -18.10 6.36 10.85
C GLU A 229 -18.45 6.46 9.36
N ASP A 230 -19.00 7.59 8.89
CA ASP A 230 -19.29 7.81 7.47
C ASP A 230 -18.02 7.81 6.62
N TYR A 231 -16.94 8.40 7.13
CA TYR A 231 -15.64 8.42 6.46
C TYR A 231 -15.05 7.01 6.32
N LEU A 232 -15.00 6.25 7.42
CA LEU A 232 -14.46 4.90 7.43
C LEU A 232 -15.35 3.91 6.66
N GLY A 233 -16.66 4.12 6.68
CA GLY A 233 -17.65 3.33 5.94
C GLY A 233 -17.43 3.32 4.42
N GLN A 234 -16.70 4.31 3.88
CA GLN A 234 -16.28 4.32 2.46
C GLN A 234 -15.32 3.16 2.11
N PHE A 235 -14.71 2.52 3.10
CA PHE A 235 -13.75 1.41 2.95
C PHE A 235 -14.33 0.05 3.40
N ASP A 236 -15.63 -0.02 3.65
CA ASP A 236 -16.33 -1.24 4.11
C ASP A 236 -16.73 -2.19 2.99
N LYS A 237 -16.52 -1.78 1.74
CA LYS A 237 -16.80 -2.62 0.57
C LYS A 237 -15.76 -2.37 -0.51
N GLY A 238 -15.17 -3.45 -1.03
CA GLY A 238 -14.23 -3.35 -2.14
C GLY A 238 -13.23 -4.51 -2.17
N VAL A 239 -12.34 -4.46 -3.15
CA VAL A 239 -11.18 -5.35 -3.22
C VAL A 239 -9.93 -4.49 -3.05
N PHE A 240 -9.15 -4.80 -2.03
CA PHE A 240 -7.94 -4.07 -1.66
C PHE A 240 -6.70 -4.94 -1.89
N LEU A 241 -5.61 -4.30 -2.29
CA LEU A 241 -4.28 -4.90 -2.33
C LEU A 241 -3.68 -4.82 -0.92
N ARG A 242 -3.36 -5.95 -0.31
CA ARG A 242 -2.49 -6.00 0.88
C ARG A 242 -1.05 -6.20 0.44
N PHE A 243 -0.19 -5.29 0.85
CA PHE A 243 1.25 -5.26 0.62
C PHE A 243 1.94 -4.68 1.85
N GLU A 244 2.86 -5.43 2.46
CA GLU A 244 3.47 -5.03 3.74
C GLU A 244 4.86 -4.40 3.59
N GLY A 245 5.43 -4.37 2.38
CA GLY A 245 6.82 -3.94 2.20
C GLY A 245 7.12 -2.52 2.67
N LEU A 246 6.15 -1.59 2.60
CA LEU A 246 6.31 -0.26 3.22
C LEU A 246 6.20 -0.34 4.75
N SER A 247 5.19 -1.04 5.26
CA SER A 247 4.95 -1.22 6.70
C SER A 247 6.09 -1.93 7.43
N ASP A 248 6.80 -2.83 6.74
CA ASP A 248 7.95 -3.56 7.28
C ASP A 248 9.22 -2.70 7.27
N LEU A 249 9.38 -1.86 6.24
CA LEU A 249 10.54 -0.99 6.10
C LEU A 249 10.49 0.20 7.06
N MET A 250 9.31 0.76 7.32
CA MET A 250 9.14 1.97 8.14
C MET A 250 9.76 1.84 9.55
N PRO A 251 9.51 0.76 10.31
CA PRO A 251 10.18 0.52 11.60
C PRO A 251 11.71 0.45 11.50
N ALA A 252 12.25 -0.14 10.44
CA ALA A 252 13.70 -0.23 10.22
C ALA A 252 14.33 1.15 9.93
N LEU A 253 13.55 2.08 9.39
CA LEU A 253 13.92 3.49 9.24
C LEU A 253 13.65 4.32 10.51
N GLY A 254 13.17 3.69 11.59
CA GLY A 254 12.84 4.35 12.85
C GLY A 254 11.51 5.12 12.83
N ILE A 255 10.64 4.84 11.85
CA ILE A 255 9.30 5.43 11.76
C ILE A 255 8.30 4.54 12.51
N ARG A 256 7.45 5.17 13.33
CA ARG A 256 6.43 4.50 14.15
C ARG A 256 5.03 5.10 13.96
N ALA A 257 4.85 5.93 12.94
CA ALA A 257 3.55 6.54 12.66
C ALA A 257 2.50 5.43 12.40
N PRO A 258 1.37 5.41 13.12
CA PRO A 258 0.35 4.36 12.98
C PRO A 258 -0.21 4.22 11.57
N LEU A 259 -0.22 5.33 10.81
CA LEU A 259 -0.66 5.33 9.41
C LEU A 259 0.26 4.51 8.49
N LEU A 260 1.52 4.30 8.89
CA LEU A 260 2.58 3.68 8.09
C LEU A 260 3.04 2.33 8.64
N VAL A 261 2.59 1.90 9.82
CA VAL A 261 3.09 0.71 10.50
C VAL A 261 1.91 -0.15 10.97
N ALA A 262 1.93 -1.45 10.64
CA ALA A 262 0.95 -2.40 11.15
C ALA A 262 1.29 -2.83 12.59
N GLU A 263 0.29 -3.00 13.45
CA GLU A 263 0.50 -3.33 14.88
C GLU A 263 1.04 -4.76 15.11
N THR A 264 0.91 -5.67 14.13
CA THR A 264 1.45 -7.04 14.20
C THR A 264 1.77 -7.56 12.79
N SER A 265 3.04 -7.81 12.48
CA SER A 265 3.39 -8.66 11.32
C SER A 265 3.31 -10.11 11.76
N ASP A 266 2.38 -10.90 11.19
CA ASP A 266 2.50 -12.35 11.21
C ASP A 266 3.64 -12.73 10.25
N ALA A 267 4.87 -12.52 10.70
CA ALA A 267 6.08 -12.70 9.93
C ALA A 267 6.40 -14.19 9.77
N THR A 268 5.76 -14.82 8.78
CA THR A 268 6.25 -16.07 8.18
C THR A 268 5.90 -16.09 6.70
N GLY A 269 6.80 -15.62 5.82
CA GLY A 269 6.58 -15.82 4.40
C GLY A 269 7.62 -15.17 3.51
N THR A 270 8.50 -15.98 2.95
CA THR A 270 9.33 -15.61 1.80
C THR A 270 8.54 -15.86 0.51
N VAL A 271 8.51 -14.85 -0.37
CA VAL A 271 8.34 -14.94 -1.85
C VAL A 271 6.91 -14.81 -2.44
N ALA A 272 5.87 -14.43 -1.68
CA ALA A 272 4.63 -13.90 -2.28
C ALA A 272 3.80 -13.02 -1.32
N ASP A 273 4.24 -11.78 -1.06
CA ASP A 273 3.66 -10.89 -0.03
C ASP A 273 2.50 -10.00 -0.50
N VAL A 274 1.87 -10.36 -1.62
CA VAL A 274 0.78 -9.57 -2.20
C VAL A 274 -0.51 -10.37 -2.19
N ASN A 275 -1.54 -9.83 -1.54
CA ASN A 275 -2.86 -10.45 -1.45
C ASN A 275 -3.95 -9.50 -1.93
N PHE A 276 -4.97 -10.03 -2.58
CA PHE A 276 -6.22 -9.32 -2.86
C PHE A 276 -7.25 -9.66 -1.78
N ILE A 277 -7.70 -8.65 -1.06
CA ILE A 277 -8.60 -8.77 0.09
C ILE A 277 -9.97 -8.23 -0.31
N ASN A 278 -10.95 -9.11 -0.40
CA ASN A 278 -12.33 -8.75 -0.63
C ASN A 278 -13.01 -8.43 0.71
N VAL A 279 -13.59 -7.24 0.80
CA VAL A 279 -14.24 -6.71 2.00
C VAL A 279 -15.70 -6.43 1.69
N SER A 280 -16.59 -6.80 2.62
CA SER A 280 -18.01 -6.49 2.59
C SER A 280 -18.53 -6.22 3.99
N LYS A 281 -19.26 -5.11 4.15
CA LYS A 281 -19.78 -4.64 5.46
C LYS A 281 -18.68 -4.57 6.52
N GLY A 282 -17.52 -4.04 6.13
CA GLY A 282 -16.35 -3.85 7.01
C GLY A 282 -15.59 -5.13 7.36
N ARG A 283 -15.99 -6.28 6.83
CA ARG A 283 -15.37 -7.59 7.13
C ARG A 283 -14.66 -8.17 5.91
N ILE A 284 -13.50 -8.78 6.14
CA ILE A 284 -12.81 -9.59 5.13
C ILE A 284 -13.67 -10.83 4.86
N ILE A 285 -14.07 -10.99 3.60
CA ILE A 285 -14.87 -12.15 3.15
C ILE A 285 -14.03 -13.14 2.33
N GLN A 286 -12.94 -12.67 1.72
CA GLN A 286 -12.04 -13.51 0.93
C GLN A 286 -10.64 -12.89 0.89
N THR A 287 -9.62 -13.74 0.99
CA THR A 287 -8.22 -13.40 0.74
C THR A 287 -7.71 -14.26 -0.39
N THR A 288 -7.12 -13.65 -1.42
CA THR A 288 -6.54 -14.36 -2.56
C THR A 288 -5.09 -13.93 -2.71
N SER A 289 -4.16 -14.85 -2.48
CA SER A 289 -2.73 -14.60 -2.68
C SER A 289 -2.41 -14.54 -4.17
N PHE A 290 -1.63 -13.53 -4.55
CA PHE A 290 -1.19 -13.38 -5.93
C PHE A 290 0.18 -14.03 -6.11
N SER A 291 0.25 -15.04 -6.97
CA SER A 291 1.51 -15.68 -7.36
C SER A 291 1.87 -15.27 -8.79
N PRO A 292 2.98 -14.54 -9.02
CA PRO A 292 3.44 -14.18 -10.35
C PRO A 292 3.62 -15.39 -11.28
N SER A 293 4.19 -16.48 -10.77
CA SER A 293 4.42 -17.71 -11.55
C SER A 293 3.11 -18.42 -11.92
N THR A 294 2.11 -18.40 -11.04
CA THR A 294 0.76 -18.89 -11.36
C THR A 294 0.09 -17.99 -12.39
N TYR A 295 0.17 -16.67 -12.22
CA TYR A 295 -0.45 -15.73 -13.15
C TYR A 295 0.13 -15.86 -14.56
N LEU A 296 1.45 -15.96 -14.71
CA LEU A 296 2.12 -16.14 -15.99
C LEU A 296 1.81 -17.50 -16.65
N ARG A 297 1.67 -18.57 -15.85
CA ARG A 297 1.23 -19.88 -16.37
C ARG A 297 -0.17 -19.82 -16.95
N LEU A 298 -1.08 -19.10 -16.30
CA LEU A 298 -2.46 -18.94 -16.73
C LEU A 298 -2.63 -17.90 -17.87
N ASN A 299 -1.68 -16.98 -18.00
CA ASN A 299 -1.71 -15.87 -18.95
C ASN A 299 -0.37 -15.76 -19.72
N PRO A 300 -0.07 -16.73 -20.61
CA PRO A 300 1.23 -16.82 -21.29
C PRO A 300 1.51 -15.63 -22.21
N ASP A 301 0.47 -14.93 -22.68
CA ASP A 301 0.58 -13.68 -23.44
C ASP A 301 1.26 -12.57 -22.65
N VAL A 302 0.99 -12.48 -21.35
CA VAL A 302 1.64 -11.51 -20.45
C VAL A 302 3.13 -11.83 -20.29
N GLY A 303 3.48 -13.11 -20.20
CA GLY A 303 4.87 -13.57 -20.13
C GLY A 303 5.64 -13.23 -21.40
N ALA A 304 5.01 -13.39 -22.57
CA ALA A 304 5.61 -13.01 -23.84
C ALA A 304 5.82 -11.49 -23.99
N ALA A 305 4.99 -10.68 -23.33
CA ALA A 305 5.11 -9.22 -23.33
C ALA A 305 6.21 -8.68 -22.38
N ASN A 306 6.76 -9.53 -21.51
CA ASN A 306 7.78 -9.17 -20.51
C ASN A 306 7.35 -7.99 -19.61
N ILE A 307 6.08 -7.97 -19.21
CA ILE A 307 5.51 -6.96 -18.30
C ILE A 307 5.45 -7.57 -16.89
N PRO A 308 5.77 -6.82 -15.82
CA PRO A 308 5.59 -7.31 -14.45
C PRO A 308 4.16 -7.85 -14.22
N PRO A 309 4.01 -9.12 -13.77
CA PRO A 309 2.71 -9.79 -13.67
C PRO A 309 1.67 -9.03 -12.84
N LEU A 310 2.10 -8.52 -11.69
CA LEU A 310 1.21 -7.79 -10.77
C LEU A 310 0.78 -6.44 -11.37
N ARG A 311 1.69 -5.74 -12.05
CA ARG A 311 1.38 -4.48 -12.76
C ARG A 311 0.31 -4.73 -13.82
N HIS A 312 0.49 -5.76 -14.64
CA HIS A 312 -0.49 -6.15 -15.65
C HIS A 312 -1.86 -6.45 -15.02
N TYR A 313 -1.89 -7.28 -13.98
CA TYR A 313 -3.15 -7.65 -13.34
C TYR A 313 -3.90 -6.44 -12.75
N ILE A 314 -3.18 -5.54 -12.07
CA ILE A 314 -3.75 -4.33 -11.47
C ILE A 314 -4.28 -3.36 -12.53
N MET A 315 -3.54 -3.15 -13.62
CA MET A 315 -3.89 -2.14 -14.63
C MET A 315 -4.91 -2.63 -15.66
N HIS A 316 -4.94 -3.94 -15.94
CA HIS A 316 -5.74 -4.52 -17.02
C HIS A 316 -6.38 -5.85 -16.63
N GLY A 317 -5.58 -6.78 -16.09
CA GLY A 317 -5.99 -8.17 -15.96
C GLY A 317 -7.23 -8.40 -15.09
N ARG A 318 -7.45 -7.59 -14.06
CA ARG A 318 -8.66 -7.67 -13.22
C ARG A 318 -9.93 -7.35 -14.01
N ASP A 319 -9.91 -6.28 -14.79
CA ASP A 319 -11.06 -5.83 -15.58
C ASP A 319 -11.30 -6.75 -16.79
N GLU A 320 -10.24 -7.37 -17.30
CA GLU A 320 -10.29 -8.44 -18.31
C GLU A 320 -10.78 -9.79 -17.75
N GLY A 321 -10.94 -9.93 -16.43
CA GLY A 321 -11.31 -11.19 -15.80
C GLY A 321 -10.22 -12.27 -15.84
N ARG A 322 -8.94 -11.88 -15.92
CA ARG A 322 -7.82 -12.82 -15.93
C ARG A 322 -7.73 -13.58 -14.61
N PRO A 323 -7.62 -14.92 -14.63
CA PRO A 323 -7.55 -15.71 -13.41
C PRO A 323 -6.19 -15.52 -12.71
N ILE A 324 -6.21 -15.46 -11.38
CA ILE A 324 -5.02 -15.35 -10.52
C ILE A 324 -4.80 -16.59 -9.63
N ALA A 325 -5.75 -17.52 -9.65
CA ALA A 325 -5.70 -18.81 -8.96
C ALA A 325 -6.27 -19.88 -9.89
N GLU A 326 -5.83 -21.13 -9.71
CA GLU A 326 -6.45 -22.27 -10.40
C GLU A 326 -7.85 -22.49 -9.81
N GLU A 327 -8.85 -22.69 -10.68
CA GLU A 327 -10.17 -23.08 -10.20
C GLU A 327 -10.07 -24.44 -9.53
N SER A 328 -10.45 -24.52 -8.25
CA SER A 328 -10.73 -25.81 -7.63
C SER A 328 -11.81 -26.50 -8.47
N PRO A 329 -11.64 -27.76 -8.90
CA PRO A 329 -12.72 -28.47 -9.57
C PRO A 329 -13.95 -28.44 -8.66
N PRO A 330 -15.17 -28.28 -9.22
CA PRO A 330 -16.38 -28.23 -8.41
C PRO A 330 -16.39 -29.48 -7.53
N GLU A 331 -16.49 -29.28 -6.21
CA GLU A 331 -16.66 -30.37 -5.28
C GLU A 331 -17.83 -31.22 -5.78
N THR A 332 -17.54 -32.38 -6.34
CA THR A 332 -18.54 -33.42 -6.57
C THR A 332 -19.13 -33.67 -5.19
N SER A 333 -20.37 -33.22 -5.00
CA SER A 333 -21.16 -33.42 -3.80
C SER A 333 -21.18 -34.91 -3.48
N SER A 334 -20.21 -35.36 -2.70
CA SER A 334 -20.21 -36.67 -2.10
C SER A 334 -21.25 -36.56 -1.00
N GLN A 335 -22.49 -36.93 -1.34
CA GLN A 335 -23.51 -37.19 -0.35
C GLN A 335 -22.98 -38.30 0.55
N THR A 336 -22.28 -37.92 1.62
CA THR A 336 -22.03 -38.81 2.74
C THR A 336 -23.36 -38.97 3.46
N THR A 337 -24.18 -39.91 2.98
CA THR A 337 -25.29 -40.46 3.75
C THR A 337 -24.76 -40.93 5.09
N LEU A 338 -25.29 -40.37 6.17
CA LEU A 338 -25.14 -40.89 7.53
C LEU A 338 -25.51 -42.38 7.53
N PRO A 339 -24.74 -43.27 8.18
CA PRO A 339 -25.11 -44.68 8.25
C PRO A 339 -26.40 -44.83 9.07
N GLY A 340 -27.45 -45.27 8.39
CA GLY A 340 -28.72 -45.64 8.99
C GLY A 340 -28.54 -46.82 9.96
N ILE A 341 -29.23 -46.74 11.08
CA ILE A 341 -29.35 -47.81 12.07
C ILE A 341 -29.89 -49.06 11.37
N ALA A 342 -29.09 -50.13 11.33
CA ALA A 342 -29.53 -51.42 10.83
C ALA A 342 -30.48 -52.09 11.85
N PRO A 343 -31.63 -52.64 11.41
CA PRO A 343 -32.49 -53.42 12.28
C PRO A 343 -31.87 -54.80 12.56
N SER A 344 -32.10 -55.24 13.81
CA SER A 344 -31.68 -56.52 14.40
C SER A 344 -31.96 -57.72 13.49
N LEU A 345 -30.90 -58.48 13.18
CA LEU A 345 -30.98 -59.82 12.59
C LEU A 345 -30.74 -60.85 13.71
N THR A 346 -31.81 -61.58 14.01
CA THR A 346 -31.83 -62.77 14.86
C THR A 346 -30.97 -63.89 14.27
N LEU A 347 -29.99 -64.38 15.04
CA LEU A 347 -29.22 -65.58 14.71
C LEU A 347 -29.90 -66.85 15.24
N PRO A 348 -29.96 -67.95 14.46
CA PRO A 348 -30.40 -69.26 14.94
C PRO A 348 -29.29 -69.99 15.73
N PRO A 349 -29.64 -70.94 16.61
CA PRO A 349 -28.71 -71.49 17.60
C PRO A 349 -27.73 -72.51 17.02
N GLN A 350 -26.43 -72.35 17.29
CA GLN A 350 -25.41 -73.36 17.01
C GLN A 350 -25.14 -74.26 18.23
N LYS A 351 -25.06 -75.57 17.93
CA LYS A 351 -24.88 -76.68 18.88
C LYS A 351 -23.50 -76.67 19.54
N LEU A 352 -23.48 -76.97 20.84
CA LEU A 352 -22.29 -77.24 21.65
C LEU A 352 -21.52 -78.49 21.16
N ALA A 353 -20.20 -78.38 21.09
CA ALA A 353 -19.28 -79.50 21.17
C ALA A 353 -18.36 -79.36 22.40
N ARG A 354 -18.49 -80.32 23.32
CA ARG A 354 -17.56 -80.69 24.41
C ARG A 354 -16.24 -81.19 23.78
N SER A 355 -15.04 -81.25 24.37
CA SER A 355 -14.46 -81.10 25.71
C SER A 355 -12.94 -81.37 25.55
N ARG A 356 -12.05 -80.76 26.35
CA ARG A 356 -11.14 -81.48 27.28
C ARG A 356 -10.21 -80.54 28.07
N LYS A 357 -9.93 -81.00 29.30
CA LYS A 357 -9.27 -80.37 30.46
C LYS A 357 -7.73 -80.38 30.39
N THR A 358 -7.09 -79.44 31.11
CA THR A 358 -5.97 -79.57 32.09
C THR A 358 -5.65 -78.15 32.64
N SER A 359 -5.99 -77.74 33.87
CA SER A 359 -5.39 -77.92 35.22
C SER A 359 -4.01 -77.27 35.49
N SER A 360 -3.98 -76.20 36.30
CA SER A 360 -3.14 -76.00 37.51
C SER A 360 -3.48 -74.61 38.13
N MET A 361 -4.11 -74.50 39.30
CA MET A 361 -3.59 -74.56 40.69
C MET A 361 -2.82 -73.30 41.17
N GLY A 362 -3.27 -72.76 42.32
CA GLY A 362 -2.69 -71.67 43.12
C GLY A 362 -3.74 -70.59 43.46
N GLN A 363 -4.65 -70.73 44.44
CA GLN A 363 -4.48 -70.56 45.91
C GLN A 363 -3.68 -69.29 46.29
N GLU A 364 -4.04 -68.43 47.25
CA GLU A 364 -5.08 -68.42 48.28
C GLU A 364 -5.11 -67.01 48.95
N ARG A 365 -6.31 -66.63 49.41
CA ARG A 365 -6.63 -65.99 50.72
C ARG A 365 -6.22 -64.56 51.11
N ARG A 366 -7.31 -63.84 51.47
CA ARG A 366 -7.59 -63.07 52.71
C ARG A 366 -6.74 -61.82 52.98
N ALA A 367 -7.22 -60.78 53.64
CA ALA A 367 -8.52 -60.30 54.10
C ALA A 367 -8.26 -58.94 54.80
N ARG A 368 -9.27 -58.06 54.83
CA ARG A 368 -9.64 -57.14 55.93
C ARG A 368 -8.52 -56.19 56.47
N LYS A 369 -8.75 -54.90 56.70
CA LYS A 369 -9.91 -54.23 57.33
C LYS A 369 -9.58 -52.73 57.41
N LYS A 370 -10.64 -51.89 57.31
CA LYS A 370 -10.98 -50.71 58.13
C LYS A 370 -9.90 -49.62 58.41
N ALA A 371 -10.17 -48.39 57.98
CA ALA A 371 -10.76 -47.27 58.78
C ALA A 371 -9.63 -46.37 59.34
N ALA A 372 -9.73 -45.05 59.54
CA ALA A 372 -10.74 -44.00 59.39
C ALA A 372 -9.98 -42.65 59.45
N THR A 373 -10.71 -41.53 59.32
CA THR A 373 -10.39 -40.15 59.79
C THR A 373 -9.22 -39.44 59.08
N ALA A 374 -9.33 -38.19 58.65
CA ALA A 374 -10.12 -37.05 59.11
C ALA A 374 -10.71 -36.26 57.94
#